data_AF-A0A539E228-F1
#
_entry.id   AF-A0A539E228-F1
#
_cell.length_a   1.000
_cell.length_b   1.000
_cell.length_c   1.000
_cell.angle_alpha   90.00
_cell.angle_beta   90.00
_cell.angle_gamma   90.00
#
_symmetry.space_group_name_H-M   'P 1'
#
loop_
_entity.id
_entity.type
_entity.pdbx_description
1 polymer ?
#
loop_
_entity_poly.entity_id
_entity_poly.type
_entity_poly.pdbx_seq_one_letter_code
_entity_poly.pdbx_strand_id
1 'polypeptide(L)'
;MRDDLDKRIADVGDFIKSQRETARMSVRRLAELAGVSNPYLSQIERGLRNPSADILQQIAKALQISAETLYVRAGFLSDEPGEGRGVRDAIARDAKLTAEQRRALINVYETFVAAASGHESEH
;
A
#
# COMPACT_ATOMS: atom_id res chain seq x y z
N MET A 1 -8.20 7.37 14.86
CA MET A 1 -8.73 7.50 13.48
C MET A 1 -8.19 8.72 12.74
N ARG A 2 -8.40 9.97 13.18
CA ARG A 2 -7.81 11.16 12.51
C ARG A 2 -6.28 11.14 12.57
N ASP A 3 -5.73 10.86 13.76
CA ASP A 3 -4.29 10.80 14.01
C ASP A 3 -3.59 9.71 13.17
N ASP A 4 -4.26 8.57 12.94
CA ASP A 4 -3.72 7.47 12.13
C ASP A 4 -3.62 7.84 10.64
N LEU A 5 -4.59 8.59 10.14
CA LEU A 5 -4.60 9.09 8.77
C LEU A 5 -3.49 10.13 8.57
N ASP A 6 -3.35 11.07 9.51
CA ASP A 6 -2.30 12.09 9.47
C ASP A 6 -0.91 11.46 9.52
N LYS A 7 -0.73 10.40 10.31
CA LYS A 7 0.50 9.61 10.35
C LYS A 7 0.81 8.93 9.01
N ARG A 8 -0.20 8.34 8.34
CA ARG A 8 -0.02 7.70 7.01
C ARG A 8 0.31 8.72 5.92
N ILE A 9 -0.30 9.91 5.99
CA ILE A 9 -0.02 11.01 5.05
C ILE A 9 1.42 11.53 5.25
N ALA A 10 1.89 11.64 6.49
CA ALA A 10 3.28 11.97 6.78
C ALA A 10 4.24 10.89 6.26
N ASP A 11 3.95 9.61 6.52
CA ASP A 11 4.79 8.49 6.10
C ASP A 11 4.95 8.41 4.57
N VAL A 12 3.85 8.53 3.80
CA VAL A 12 3.94 8.54 2.34
C VAL A 12 4.71 9.77 1.81
N GLY A 13 4.52 10.93 2.45
CA GLY A 13 5.24 12.17 2.11
C GLY A 13 6.74 12.03 2.31
N ASP A 14 7.15 11.53 3.47
CA ASP A 14 8.56 11.27 3.80
C ASP A 14 9.18 10.23 2.87
N PHE A 15 8.42 9.18 2.51
CA PHE A 15 8.89 8.19 1.56
C PHE A 15 9.11 8.79 0.16
N ILE A 16 8.17 9.58 -0.37
CA ILE A 16 8.32 10.27 -1.66
C ILE A 16 9.57 11.15 -1.65
N LYS A 17 9.77 11.92 -0.57
CA LYS A 17 10.96 12.75 -0.37
C LYS A 17 12.25 11.94 -0.41
N SER A 18 12.30 10.81 0.31
CA SER A 18 13.49 9.94 0.36
C SER A 18 13.85 9.35 -1.01
N GLN A 19 12.85 8.91 -1.79
CA GLN A 19 13.07 8.35 -3.12
C GLN A 19 13.54 9.43 -4.10
N ARG A 20 12.96 10.63 -4.01
CA ARG A 20 13.38 11.80 -4.79
C ARG A 20 14.85 12.15 -4.52
N GLU A 21 15.25 12.18 -3.26
CA GLU A 21 16.63 12.51 -2.84
C GLU A 21 17.61 11.42 -3.29
N THR A 22 17.23 10.14 -3.18
CA THR A 22 18.01 9.00 -3.70
C THR A 22 18.22 9.12 -5.22
N ALA A 23 17.17 9.53 -5.96
CA ALA A 23 17.24 9.81 -7.39
C ALA A 23 17.97 11.13 -7.73
N ARG A 24 18.48 11.86 -6.72
CA ARG A 24 19.16 13.18 -6.85
C ARG A 24 18.31 14.22 -7.57
N MET A 25 16.99 14.16 -7.40
CA MET A 25 16.06 15.09 -8.01
C MET A 25 15.71 16.23 -7.05
N SER A 26 15.65 17.46 -7.57
CA SER A 26 15.00 18.55 -6.85
C SER A 26 13.48 18.34 -6.82
N VAL A 27 12.78 18.92 -5.82
CA VAL A 27 11.31 18.90 -5.77
C VAL A 27 10.72 19.46 -7.08
N ARG A 28 11.35 20.48 -7.65
CA ARG A 28 10.93 21.06 -8.93
C ARG A 28 11.01 20.04 -10.06
N ARG A 29 12.12 19.31 -10.15
CA ARG A 29 12.31 18.30 -11.20
C ARG A 29 11.30 17.15 -11.08
N LEU A 30 11.02 16.68 -9.86
CA LEU A 30 10.01 15.64 -9.66
C LEU A 30 8.60 16.14 -10.03
N ALA A 31 8.26 17.37 -9.62
CA ALA A 31 6.97 17.97 -9.97
C ALA A 31 6.76 18.06 -11.49
N GLU A 32 7.79 18.50 -12.22
CA GLU A 32 7.78 18.56 -13.69
C GLU A 32 7.57 17.17 -14.32
N LEU A 33 8.30 16.14 -13.87
CA LEU A 33 8.15 14.77 -14.40
C LEU A 33 6.81 14.12 -14.05
N ALA A 34 6.27 14.41 -12.86
CA ALA A 34 4.98 13.90 -12.41
C ALA A 34 3.80 14.68 -13.00
N GLY A 35 4.02 15.83 -13.65
CA GLY A 35 2.94 16.65 -14.20
C GLY A 35 2.10 17.36 -13.12
N VAL A 36 2.69 17.63 -11.95
CA VAL A 36 2.03 18.31 -10.83
C VAL A 36 2.71 19.64 -10.52
N SER A 37 2.03 20.54 -9.79
CA SER A 37 2.65 21.80 -9.40
C SER A 37 3.70 21.60 -8.29
N ASN A 38 4.79 22.37 -8.36
CA ASN A 38 5.84 22.32 -7.34
C ASN A 38 5.35 22.63 -5.91
N PRO A 39 4.47 23.63 -5.68
CA PRO A 39 3.90 23.88 -4.35
C PRO A 39 3.09 22.69 -3.83
N TYR A 40 2.32 22.01 -4.69
CA TYR A 40 1.49 20.87 -4.31
C TYR A 40 2.35 19.67 -3.91
N LEU A 41 3.38 19.34 -4.71
CA LEU A 41 4.32 18.27 -4.36
C LEU A 41 5.05 18.57 -3.03
N SER A 42 5.46 19.83 -2.81
CA SER A 42 6.08 20.24 -1.55
C SER A 42 5.15 20.09 -0.34
N GLN A 43 3.84 20.26 -0.52
CA GLN A 43 2.87 20.01 0.56
C GLN A 43 2.71 18.51 0.83
N ILE A 44 2.72 17.67 -0.20
CA ILE A 44 2.66 16.21 -0.08
C ILE A 44 3.89 15.70 0.69
N GLU A 45 5.11 16.10 0.29
CA GLU A 45 6.36 15.66 0.95
C GLU A 45 6.48 16.10 2.42
N ARG A 46 5.64 17.02 2.89
CA ARG A 46 5.57 17.47 4.29
C ARG A 46 4.39 16.87 5.06
N GLY A 47 3.64 15.96 4.44
CA GLY A 47 2.43 15.39 5.02
C GLY A 47 1.28 16.38 5.20
N LEU A 48 1.33 17.56 4.56
CA LEU A 48 0.31 18.61 4.71
C LEU A 48 -0.87 18.41 3.77
N ARG A 49 -0.77 17.45 2.85
CA ARG A 49 -1.81 17.20 1.85
C ARG A 49 -1.91 15.73 1.54
N ASN A 50 -3.14 15.22 1.58
CA ASN A 50 -3.46 13.88 1.12
C ASN A 50 -3.50 13.84 -0.42
N PRO A 51 -2.57 13.14 -1.11
CA PRO A 51 -2.64 12.94 -2.55
C PRO A 51 -3.72 11.92 -2.92
N SER A 52 -4.33 12.07 -4.10
CA SER A 52 -5.19 11.02 -4.66
C SER A 52 -4.37 9.86 -5.23
N ALA A 53 -5.02 8.72 -5.49
CA ALA A 53 -4.38 7.57 -6.14
C ALA A 53 -3.74 7.95 -7.50
N ASP A 54 -4.42 8.75 -8.32
CA ASP A 54 -3.87 9.20 -9.61
C ASP A 54 -2.59 10.02 -9.44
N ILE A 55 -2.53 10.89 -8.43
CA ILE A 55 -1.33 11.68 -8.12
C ILE A 55 -0.20 10.77 -7.66
N LEU A 56 -0.49 9.80 -6.79
CA LEU A 56 0.49 8.80 -6.36
C LEU A 56 1.00 7.98 -7.56
N GLN A 57 0.15 7.61 -8.51
CA GLN A 57 0.55 6.91 -9.72
C GLN A 57 1.51 7.74 -10.59
N GLN A 58 1.22 9.03 -10.77
CA GLN A 58 2.06 9.96 -11.51
C GLN A 58 3.44 10.14 -10.85
N ILE A 59 3.45 10.30 -9.52
CA ILE A 59 4.68 10.41 -8.73
C ILE A 59 5.50 9.12 -8.80
N ALA A 60 4.86 7.95 -8.65
CA ALA A 60 5.52 6.66 -8.76
C ALA A 60 6.17 6.46 -10.15
N LYS A 61 5.44 6.82 -11.22
CA LYS A 61 5.97 6.81 -12.59
C LYS A 61 7.17 7.74 -12.73
N ALA A 62 7.11 8.96 -12.19
CA ALA A 62 8.23 9.90 -12.26
C ALA A 62 9.46 9.43 -11.46
N LEU A 63 9.25 8.73 -10.35
CA LEU A 63 10.29 8.10 -9.53
C LEU A 63 10.77 6.74 -10.06
N GLN A 64 10.11 6.18 -11.07
CA GLN A 64 10.38 4.84 -11.62
C GLN A 64 10.26 3.72 -10.55
N ILE A 65 9.26 3.83 -9.67
CA ILE A 65 8.92 2.82 -8.64
C ILE A 65 7.51 2.27 -8.84
N SER A 66 7.18 1.18 -8.14
CA SER A 66 5.81 0.66 -8.14
C SER A 66 4.85 1.62 -7.44
N ALA A 67 3.70 1.90 -8.06
CA ALA A 67 2.63 2.69 -7.45
C ALA A 67 2.02 1.99 -6.21
N GLU A 68 2.03 0.65 -6.21
CA GLU A 68 1.58 -0.17 -5.08
C GLU A 68 2.31 0.19 -3.78
N THR A 69 3.62 0.41 -3.86
CA THR A 69 4.47 0.82 -2.73
C THR A 69 3.99 2.12 -2.07
N LEU A 70 3.48 3.06 -2.87
CA LEU A 70 2.93 4.32 -2.37
C LEU A 70 1.50 4.15 -1.86
N TYR A 71 0.68 3.33 -2.52
CA TYR A 71 -0.69 3.06 -2.11
C TYR A 71 -0.75 2.38 -0.74
N VAL A 72 0.14 1.43 -0.49
CA VAL A 72 0.28 0.75 0.80
C VAL A 72 0.56 1.74 1.93
N ARG A 73 1.57 2.60 1.75
CA ARG A 73 1.97 3.61 2.74
C ARG A 73 0.89 4.65 2.98
N ALA A 74 0.25 5.11 1.92
CA ALA A 74 -0.88 6.03 2.02
C ALA A 74 -2.18 5.36 2.55
N GLY A 75 -2.18 4.05 2.78
CA GLY A 75 -3.34 3.31 3.27
C GLY A 75 -4.46 3.12 2.25
N PHE A 76 -4.19 3.35 0.95
CA PHE A 76 -5.09 2.96 -0.14
C PHE A 76 -5.11 1.45 -0.35
N LEU A 77 -4.00 0.79 0.00
CA LEU A 77 -3.92 -0.65 0.12
C LEU A 77 -3.51 -0.94 1.56
N SER A 78 -4.19 -1.88 2.20
CA SER A 78 -3.70 -2.39 3.47
C SER A 78 -2.39 -3.15 3.20
N ASP A 79 -1.33 -2.82 3.95
CA ASP A 79 -0.09 -3.63 4.01
C ASP A 79 -0.32 -4.97 4.72
N GLU A 80 -1.55 -5.19 5.19
CA GLU A 80 -2.09 -6.51 5.42
C GLU A 80 -2.32 -7.10 4.02
N PRO A 81 -1.46 -8.00 3.48
CA PRO A 81 -1.82 -8.81 2.34
C PRO A 81 -3.04 -9.60 2.77
N GLY A 82 -4.25 -9.03 2.65
CA GLY A 82 -5.35 -9.32 3.58
C GLY A 82 -5.30 -10.76 3.97
N GLU A 83 -4.94 -11.07 5.22
CA GLU A 83 -4.20 -12.30 5.62
C GLU A 83 -4.91 -13.61 5.29
N GLY A 84 -6.03 -13.58 4.56
CA GLY A 84 -6.58 -14.72 3.84
C GLY A 84 -6.75 -14.59 2.33
N ARG A 85 -6.88 -13.42 1.71
CA ARG A 85 -7.25 -13.31 0.27
C ARG A 85 -6.17 -13.84 -0.66
N GLY A 86 -4.90 -13.53 -0.45
CA GLY A 86 -3.82 -14.01 -1.32
C GLY A 86 -3.70 -15.54 -1.31
N VAL A 87 -3.75 -16.14 -0.12
CA VAL A 87 -3.69 -17.59 0.06
C VAL A 87 -4.99 -18.27 -0.41
N ARG A 88 -6.16 -17.69 -0.11
CA ARG A 88 -7.45 -18.21 -0.58
C ARG A 88 -7.56 -18.16 -2.10
N ASP A 89 -7.10 -17.08 -2.73
CA ASP A 89 -7.10 -16.95 -4.19
C ASP A 89 -6.10 -17.92 -4.84
N ALA A 90 -4.95 -18.15 -4.20
CA ALA A 90 -3.99 -19.16 -4.64
C ALA A 90 -4.58 -20.59 -4.57
N ILE A 91 -5.21 -20.95 -3.45
CA ILE A 91 -5.90 -22.25 -3.30
C ILE A 91 -7.06 -22.37 -4.31
N ALA A 92 -7.84 -21.31 -4.49
CA ALA A 92 -8.98 -21.30 -5.39
C ALA A 92 -8.60 -21.52 -6.86
N ARG A 93 -7.38 -21.10 -7.26
CA ARG A 93 -6.88 -21.17 -8.65
C ARG A 93 -5.94 -22.35 -8.92
N ASP A 94 -5.61 -23.16 -7.91
CA ASP A 94 -4.72 -24.30 -8.10
C ASP A 94 -5.41 -25.39 -8.95
N ALA A 95 -4.84 -25.62 -10.14
CA ALA A 95 -5.32 -26.59 -11.12
C ALA A 95 -5.07 -28.06 -10.71
N LYS A 96 -4.20 -28.31 -9.73
CA LYS A 96 -3.93 -29.66 -9.21
C LYS A 96 -5.02 -30.14 -8.25
N LEU A 97 -5.86 -29.23 -7.75
CA LEU A 97 -6.91 -29.52 -6.79
C LEU A 97 -8.26 -29.73 -7.48
N THR A 98 -9.08 -30.63 -6.94
CA THR A 98 -10.51 -30.69 -7.27
C THR A 98 -11.28 -29.56 -6.59
N ALA A 99 -12.51 -29.30 -7.03
CA ALA A 99 -13.36 -28.28 -6.40
C ALA A 99 -13.63 -28.57 -4.91
N GLU A 100 -13.74 -29.85 -4.55
CA GLU A 100 -13.93 -30.31 -3.18
C GLU A 100 -12.66 -30.11 -2.34
N GLN A 101 -11.49 -30.47 -2.87
CA GLN A 101 -10.20 -30.25 -2.19
C GLN A 101 -9.91 -28.77 -1.96
N ARG A 102 -10.21 -27.91 -2.94
CA ARG A 102 -10.11 -26.45 -2.77
C ARG A 102 -11.01 -25.96 -1.63
N ARG A 103 -12.25 -26.44 -1.57
CA ARG A 103 -13.21 -26.06 -0.52
C ARG A 103 -12.71 -26.49 0.86
N ALA A 104 -12.23 -27.72 0.99
CA ALA A 104 -11.70 -28.24 2.25
C ALA A 104 -10.49 -27.44 2.76
N LEU A 105 -9.53 -27.13 1.88
CA LEU A 105 -8.36 -26.33 2.24
C LEU A 105 -8.72 -24.91 2.66
N ILE A 106 -9.66 -24.27 1.96
CA ILE A 106 -10.16 -22.93 2.33
C ILE A 106 -10.78 -22.95 3.73
N ASN A 107 -11.62 -23.94 4.04
CA ASN A 107 -12.27 -24.03 5.35
C ASN A 107 -11.27 -24.25 6.50
N VAL A 108 -10.29 -25.14 6.29
CA VAL A 108 -9.22 -25.41 7.29
C VAL A 108 -8.40 -24.15 7.51
N TYR A 109 -8.03 -23.48 6.43
CA TYR A 109 -7.28 -22.23 6.48
C TYR A 109 -8.03 -21.13 7.24
N GLU A 110 -9.31 -20.92 6.94
CA GLU A 110 -10.16 -19.95 7.64
C GLU A 110 -10.25 -20.23 9.14
N THR A 111 -10.31 -21.51 9.52
CA THR A 111 -10.37 -21.92 10.93
C THR A 111 -9.09 -21.55 11.68
N PHE A 112 -7.92 -21.76 11.08
CA PHE A 112 -6.64 -21.41 11.70
C PHE A 112 -6.41 -19.91 11.78
N VAL A 113 -6.78 -19.16 10.74
CA VAL A 113 -6.67 -17.70 10.75
C VAL A 113 -7.60 -17.09 11.80
N ALA A 114 -8.85 -17.56 11.88
CA ALA A 114 -9.79 -17.10 12.92
C ALA A 114 -9.31 -17.40 14.35
N ALA A 115 -8.66 -18.55 14.56
CA ALA A 115 -8.10 -18.93 15.86
C ALA A 115 -6.86 -18.09 16.25
N ALA A 116 -6.06 -17.66 15.26
CA ALA A 116 -4.90 -16.81 15.47
C ALA A 116 -5.30 -15.37 15.83
N SER A 117 -6.27 -14.78 15.12
CA SER A 117 -6.75 -13.42 15.40
C SER A 117 -7.52 -13.29 16.73
N GLY A 118 -8.04 -14.39 17.27
CA GLY A 118 -8.68 -14.43 18.60
C GLY A 118 -7.70 -14.41 19.78
N HIS A 119 -6.42 -14.76 19.57
CA HIS A 119 -5.40 -14.80 20.62
C HIS A 119 -4.70 -13.45 20.87
N GLU A 120 -4.86 -12.46 19.99
CA GLU A 120 -4.21 -11.14 20.12
C GLU A 120 -5.02 -10.14 20.97
N SER A 121 -6.19 -10.52 21.49
CA SER A 121 -7.06 -9.64 22.28
C SER A 121 -6.89 -9.74 23.81
N GLU A 122 -5.96 -10.56 24.29
CA GLU A 122 -5.60 -10.65 25.72
C GLU A 122 -4.12 -10.29 25.91
N HIS A 123 -3.79 -8.99 25.87
CA HIS A 123 -2.67 -8.42 26.62
C HIS A 123 -2.73 -6.90 26.75
#